data_AF-Q2QI12-F1
#
_entry.id   AF-Q2QI12-F1
#
_cell.length_a   1.000
_cell.length_b   1.000
_cell.length_c   1.000
_cell.angle_alpha   90.00
_cell.angle_beta   90.00
_cell.angle_gamma   90.00
#
_symmetry.space_group_name_H-M   'P 1'
#
loop_
_entity.id
_entity.type
_entity.pdbx_description
1 polymer ?
#
loop_
_entity_poly.entity_id
_entity_poly.type
_entity_poly.pdbx_seq_one_letter_code
_entity_poly.pdbx_strand_id
1 'polypeptide(L)' 'MPAAQAQDSAPKVDGQIRKIDAAAGKLTIRHGEIANLQMPAMTMVFRAAPEIVGQAREGEQVRFTAD' A
#
# COMPACT_ATOMS: atom_id res chain seq x y z
N MET A 1 23.18 20.38 11.51
CA MET A 1 22.96 18.98 11.93
C MET A 1 21.90 18.38 11.01
N PRO A 2 22.00 17.10 10.63
CA PRO A 2 21.38 16.54 9.42
C PRO A 2 19.85 16.52 9.47
N ALA A 3 19.25 16.60 8.28
CA ALA A 3 17.83 16.54 8.02
C ALA A 3 17.21 15.25 8.59
N ALA A 4 16.41 15.38 9.65
CA ALA A 4 15.38 14.41 9.97
C ALA A 4 14.28 14.61 8.93
N GLN A 5 14.38 13.84 7.85
CA GLN A 5 13.34 13.71 6.85
C GLN A 5 12.07 13.33 7.61
N ALA A 6 11.06 14.19 7.58
CA ALA A 6 9.71 13.86 7.99
C ALA A 6 9.22 12.76 7.03
N GLN A 7 9.58 11.52 7.33
CA GLN A 7 9.06 10.36 6.64
C GLN A 7 7.74 10.03 7.31
N ASP A 8 6.71 10.73 6.84
CA ASP A 8 5.37 10.21 6.70
C ASP A 8 4.77 9.66 8.00
N SER A 9 4.19 10.54 8.81
CA SER A 9 3.37 10.18 9.97
C SER A 9 2.08 9.43 9.58
N ALA A 10 1.91 9.04 8.32
CA ALA A 10 0.71 8.35 7.91
C ALA A 10 0.67 6.95 8.58
N PRO A 11 -0.49 6.61 9.16
CA PRO A 11 -0.70 5.36 9.87
C PRO A 11 -0.45 4.18 8.92
N LYS A 12 0.23 3.18 9.43
CA LYS A 12 0.40 1.89 8.75
C LYS A 12 -0.97 1.26 8.59
N VAL A 13 -1.37 1.05 7.35
CA VAL A 13 -2.62 0.40 6.97
C VAL A 13 -2.34 -1.06 6.67
N ASP A 14 -3.08 -1.96 7.30
CA ASP A 14 -3.07 -3.37 6.94
C ASP A 14 -3.82 -3.57 5.63
N GLY A 15 -3.25 -4.33 4.71
CA GLY A 15 -3.87 -4.66 3.45
C GLY A 15 -3.57 -6.08 3.02
N GLN A 16 -4.38 -6.60 2.11
CA GLN A 16 -4.16 -7.88 1.48
C GLN A 16 -4.10 -7.70 -0.04
N ILE A 17 -3.04 -8.19 -0.65
CA ILE A 17 -2.91 -8.17 -2.11
C ILE A 17 -3.91 -9.17 -2.69
N ARG A 18 -4.90 -8.67 -3.44
CA ARG A 18 -5.86 -9.51 -4.18
C ARG A 18 -5.41 -9.85 -5.58
N LYS A 19 -4.72 -8.91 -6.23
CA LYS A 19 -4.28 -9.07 -7.63
C LYS A 19 -3.05 -8.22 -7.90
N ILE A 20 -2.14 -8.74 -8.71
CA ILE A 20 -0.91 -8.04 -9.10
C ILE A 20 -0.94 -7.78 -10.60
N ASP A 21 -0.80 -6.52 -10.97
CA ASP A 21 -0.76 -6.06 -12.35
C ASP A 21 0.64 -5.51 -12.64
N ALA A 22 1.60 -6.43 -12.79
CA ALA A 22 3.01 -6.10 -13.03
C ALA A 22 3.22 -5.33 -14.35
N ALA A 23 2.38 -5.59 -15.35
CA ALA A 23 2.39 -4.88 -16.63
C ALA A 23 2.04 -3.39 -16.48
N ALA A 24 1.08 -3.07 -15.60
CA ALA A 24 0.65 -1.70 -15.36
C ALA A 24 1.33 -1.04 -14.13
N GLY A 25 2.14 -1.78 -13.38
CA GLY A 25 2.72 -1.35 -12.11
C GLY A 25 1.67 -1.10 -11.02
N LYS A 26 0.61 -1.91 -11.00
CA LYS A 26 -0.52 -1.73 -10.08
C LYS A 26 -0.76 -2.98 -9.23
N LEU A 27 -1.22 -2.77 -8.00
CA LEU A 27 -1.57 -3.81 -7.05
C LEU A 27 -3.01 -3.56 -6.62
N THR A 28 -3.88 -4.54 -6.82
CA THR A 28 -5.20 -4.53 -6.20
C THR A 28 -5.02 -4.95 -4.76
N ILE A 29 -5.15 -4.01 -3.84
CA ILE A 29 -4.98 -4.26 -2.41
C ILE A 29 -6.33 -4.02 -1.74
N ARG A 30 -6.81 -5.04 -1.02
CA ARG A 30 -7.89 -4.89 -0.08
C ARG A 30 -7.31 -4.32 1.20
N HIS A 31 -7.46 -3.02 1.37
CA HIS A 31 -6.97 -2.34 2.56
C HIS A 31 -8.02 -2.43 3.67
N GLY A 32 -7.52 -2.42 4.90
CA GLY A 32 -8.31 -2.20 6.11
C GLY A 32 -8.74 -0.74 6.21
N GLU A 33 -9.17 -0.35 7.39
CA GLU A 33 -9.54 1.05 7.65
C GLU A 33 -8.30 1.96 7.55
N ILE A 34 -8.36 2.96 6.66
CA ILE A 34 -7.34 3.99 6.52
C ILE A 34 -7.77 5.17 7.38
N ALA A 35 -7.30 5.23 8.61
CA ALA A 35 -7.63 6.32 9.53
C ALA A 35 -7.25 7.70 8.98
N ASN A 36 -6.14 7.79 8.24
CA ASN A 36 -5.64 9.06 7.67
C ASN A 36 -6.56 9.68 6.63
N LEU A 37 -7.16 8.84 5.77
CA LEU A 37 -8.06 9.25 4.70
C LEU A 37 -9.53 9.05 5.09
N GLN A 38 -9.80 8.62 6.33
CA GLN A 38 -11.13 8.20 6.80
C GLN A 38 -11.84 7.22 5.85
N MET A 39 -11.07 6.33 5.20
CA MET A 39 -11.61 5.35 4.27
C MET A 39 -11.84 4.01 4.98
N PRO A 40 -13.06 3.42 4.90
CA PRO A 40 -13.32 2.11 5.46
C PRO A 40 -12.58 1.01 4.69
N ALA A 41 -12.58 -0.21 5.23
CA ALA A 41 -11.95 -1.35 4.59
C ALA A 41 -12.56 -1.64 3.20
N MET A 42 -11.80 -1.33 2.15
CA MET A 42 -12.25 -1.41 0.75
C MET A 42 -11.19 -2.07 -0.13
N THR A 43 -11.59 -2.54 -1.31
CA THR A 43 -10.65 -3.04 -2.32
C THR A 43 -10.40 -1.96 -3.34
N MET A 44 -9.16 -1.47 -3.41
CA MET A 44 -8.75 -0.46 -4.39
C MET A 44 -7.44 -0.86 -5.06
N VAL A 45 -7.17 -0.20 -6.18
CA VAL A 45 -5.96 -0.42 -6.97
C VAL A 45 -4.94 0.65 -6.58
N PHE A 46 -3.85 0.22 -5.94
CA PHE A 46 -2.73 1.05 -5.57
C PHE A 46 -1.63 0.92 -6.61
N ARG A 47 -1.00 2.04 -6.97
CA ARG A 47 0.22 2.02 -7.77
C ARG A 47 1.40 1.84 -6.82
N ALA A 48 2.32 0.94 -7.17
CA ALA A 48 3.53 0.74 -6.40
C ALA A 48 4.75 0.72 -7.31
N ALA A 49 5.93 0.94 -6.72
CA ALA A 49 7.19 0.85 -7.44
C ALA A 49 7.38 -0.57 -8.01
N PRO A 50 8.03 -0.71 -9.18
CA PRO A 50 8.21 -2.00 -9.84
C PRO A 50 8.95 -3.03 -8.96
N GLU A 51 9.86 -2.60 -8.09
CA GLU A 51 10.52 -3.45 -7.09
C GLU A 51 9.54 -4.03 -6.05
N ILE A 52 8.51 -3.25 -5.66
CA ILE A 52 7.47 -3.72 -4.75
C ILE A 52 6.53 -4.66 -5.49
N VAL A 53 6.14 -4.32 -6.72
CA VAL A 53 5.25 -5.14 -7.53
C VAL A 53 5.88 -6.50 -7.88
N GLY A 54 7.20 -6.53 -8.11
CA GLY A 54 7.95 -7.77 -8.34
C GLY A 54 8.13 -8.64 -7.10
N GLN A 55 8.07 -8.05 -5.90
CA GLN A 55 8.16 -8.78 -4.63
C GLN A 55 6.78 -9.10 -4.02
N ALA A 56 5.73 -8.43 -4.48
CA ALA A 56 4.36 -8.67 -4.08
C ALA A 56 3.89 -10.08 -4.46
N ARG A 57 3.00 -10.65 -3.65
CA ARG A 57 2.38 -11.95 -3.91
C ARG A 57 0.87 -11.88 -3.71
N GLU A 58 0.11 -12.50 -4.61
CA GLU A 58 -1.35 -12.56 -4.49
C GLU A 58 -1.74 -13.38 -3.23
N GLY A 59 -2.65 -12.84 -2.42
CA GLY A 59 -3.03 -13.39 -1.12
C GLY A 59 -2.18 -12.90 0.06
N GLU A 60 -1.03 -12.25 -0.20
CA GLU A 60 -0.11 -11.75 0.83
C GLU A 60 -0.75 -10.64 1.65
N GLN A 61 -0.58 -10.71 2.97
CA GLN A 61 -0.88 -9.58 3.85
C GLN A 61 0.32 -8.64 3.89
N VAL A 62 0.07 -7.37 3.55
CA VAL A 62 1.07 -6.31 3.53
C VAL A 62 0.61 -5.16 4.42
N ARG A 63 1.55 -4.49 5.08
CA ARG A 63 1.28 -3.22 5.74
C ARG A 63 1.90 -2.12 4.91
N PHE A 64 1.08 -1.21 4.44
CA PHE A 64 1.50 -0.10 3.59
C PHE A 64 1.00 1.21 4.17
N THR A 65 1.66 2.30 3.79
CA THR A 65 1.23 3.63 4.17
C THR A 65 0.59 4.30 2.95
N ALA A 66 -0.53 4.98 3.16
CA ALA A 66 -1.26 5.71 2.13
C ALA A 66 -1.36 7.19 2.51
N ASP A 67 -0.80 8.03 1.64
CA ASP A 67 -0.85 9.50 1.65
C ASP A 67 -1.49 9.98 0.33
#